data_AF-A0A8T4CDW6-F1
#
_entry.id   AF-A0A8T4CDW6-F1
#
_cell.length_a   1.000
_cell.length_b   1.000
_cell.length_c   1.000
_cell.angle_alpha   90.00
_cell.angle_beta   90.00
_cell.angle_gamma   90.00
#
_symmetry.space_group_name_H-M   'P 1'
#
loop_
_entity.id
_entity.type
_entity.pdbx_description
1 polymer ?
#
loop_
_entity_poly.entity_id
_entity_poly.type
_entity_poly.pdbx_seq_one_letter_code
_entity_poly.pdbx_strand_id
1 'polypeptide(L)'
;MSAYIPGDDDIIDPDEPPRYSSTPIRPNEGLSKEQIKQMLREIGEYYKYHVEDEIHTGFSKVDTVWFDNRIAPIWFKKRKHLENSLAIPIIGFEIEEKSAGRKYIRGDIDSLNSLSPSVGVIVFSDRVKNVTLYRESWKYSKSKHGDWDEEQIKKDAIKRTQNAWLTSINIFLKFTAASPKCRIVIWEEKDLIELHKNIKDNADGHNK
;
A
#
# COMPACT_ATOMS: atom_id res chain seq x y z
N MET A 1 -6.20 -5.43 36.67
CA MET A 1 -6.73 -5.58 35.30
C MET A 1 -7.43 -4.28 34.96
N SER A 2 -6.76 -3.41 34.19
CA SER A 2 -7.27 -2.11 33.76
C SER A 2 -7.44 -2.15 32.25
N ALA A 3 -8.66 -1.89 31.78
CA ALA A 3 -8.97 -1.86 30.36
C ALA A 3 -8.36 -0.60 29.73
N TYR A 4 -7.67 -0.78 28.60
CA TYR A 4 -7.21 0.31 27.74
C TYR A 4 -8.41 0.84 26.95
N ILE A 5 -8.74 2.11 27.14
CA ILE A 5 -9.69 2.86 26.32
C ILE A 5 -8.81 3.59 25.28
N PRO A 6 -8.96 3.35 23.97
CA PRO A 6 -8.25 4.11 22.94
C PRO A 6 -8.67 5.58 23.05
N GLY A 7 -7.69 6.45 23.26
CA GLY A 7 -7.89 7.89 23.35
C GLY A 7 -8.20 8.48 21.97
N ASP A 8 -9.25 9.30 21.95
CA ASP A 8 -9.47 10.47 21.10
C ASP A 8 -8.80 10.40 19.73
N ASP A 9 -9.40 9.60 18.84
CA ASP A 9 -9.41 9.94 17.43
C ASP A 9 -9.93 11.38 17.32
N ASP A 10 -9.11 12.26 16.74
CA ASP A 10 -9.54 13.60 16.34
C ASP A 10 -10.90 13.47 15.65
N ILE A 11 -11.95 13.95 16.34
CA ILE A 11 -13.27 14.14 15.74
C ILE A 11 -13.04 15.16 14.64
N ILE A 12 -12.82 14.67 13.42
CA ILE A 12 -12.76 15.48 12.22
C ILE A 12 -14.14 16.11 12.11
N ASP A 13 -14.22 17.39 12.48
CA ASP A 13 -15.41 18.19 12.23
C ASP A 13 -15.69 18.11 10.72
N PRO A 14 -16.82 17.51 10.29
CA PRO A 14 -17.14 17.38 8.88
C PRO A 14 -17.33 18.75 8.19
N ASP A 15 -17.45 19.83 8.98
CA ASP A 15 -17.61 21.20 8.52
C ASP A 15 -16.32 22.05 8.61
N GLU A 16 -15.21 21.55 9.20
CA GLU A 16 -13.93 22.28 9.20
C GLU A 16 -13.13 21.94 7.93
N PRO A 17 -12.93 22.89 7.00
CA PRO A 17 -12.16 22.60 5.79
C PRO A 17 -10.72 22.28 6.19
N PRO A 18 -10.13 21.20 5.65
CA PRO A 18 -8.79 20.81 6.02
C PRO A 18 -7.81 21.92 5.64
N ARG A 19 -6.99 22.34 6.61
CA ARG A 19 -6.01 23.42 6.45
C ARG A 19 -4.88 22.94 5.54
N TYR A 20 -5.02 23.13 4.23
CA TYR A 20 -3.98 22.79 3.27
C TYR A 20 -3.26 24.04 2.75
N SER A 21 -1.93 23.92 2.66
CA SER A 21 -1.07 24.97 2.11
C SER A 21 -1.37 25.20 0.63
N SER A 22 -1.18 26.43 0.16
CA SER A 22 -1.43 26.92 -1.20
C SER A 22 -0.56 26.30 -2.32
N THR A 23 0.08 25.17 -2.05
CA THR A 23 1.04 24.54 -2.96
C THR A 23 0.30 23.68 -4.00
N PRO A 24 0.60 23.79 -5.31
CA PRO A 24 -0.01 22.93 -6.31
C PRO A 24 0.28 21.45 -6.03
N ILE A 25 -0.77 20.61 -5.95
CA ILE A 25 -0.68 19.17 -5.71
C ILE A 25 0.23 18.56 -6.78
N ARG A 26 1.40 18.09 -6.38
CA ARG A 26 2.35 17.48 -7.31
C ARG A 26 2.00 15.99 -7.44
N PRO A 27 1.78 15.46 -8.65
CA PRO A 27 1.46 14.04 -8.84
C PRO A 27 2.58 13.09 -8.39
N ASN A 28 3.78 13.61 -8.09
CA ASN A 28 4.94 12.85 -7.65
C ASN A 28 5.16 12.89 -6.13
N GLU A 29 4.30 13.56 -5.36
CA GLU A 29 4.36 13.55 -3.89
C GLU A 29 3.92 12.18 -3.34
N GLY A 30 4.72 11.64 -2.41
CA GLY A 30 4.63 10.28 -1.89
C GLY A 30 5.82 9.40 -2.29
N LEU A 31 5.96 8.25 -1.65
CA LEU A 31 7.03 7.28 -1.92
C LEU A 31 6.89 6.64 -3.31
N SER A 32 8.01 6.46 -4.01
CA SER A 32 8.04 5.64 -5.22
C SER A 32 7.90 4.16 -4.88
N LYS A 33 7.48 3.37 -5.87
CA LYS A 33 7.48 1.91 -5.79
C LYS A 33 8.82 1.34 -5.33
N GLU A 34 9.93 1.87 -5.82
CA GLU A 34 11.27 1.43 -5.43
C GLU A 34 11.62 1.80 -3.98
N GLN A 35 11.18 2.96 -3.50
CA GLN A 35 11.34 3.34 -2.09
C GLN A 35 10.52 2.41 -1.17
N ILE A 36 9.30 2.07 -1.58
CA ILE A 36 8.43 1.13 -0.86
C ILE A 36 9.06 -0.27 -0.82
N LYS A 37 9.54 -0.79 -1.96
CA LYS A 37 10.25 -2.08 -2.03
C LYS A 37 11.45 -2.11 -1.11
N GLN A 38 12.27 -1.05 -1.11
CA GLN A 38 13.44 -0.96 -0.23
C GLN A 38 13.05 -1.01 1.25
N MET A 39 12.00 -0.28 1.66
CA MET A 39 11.50 -0.34 3.04
C MET A 39 10.98 -1.74 3.40
N LEU A 40 10.21 -2.36 2.51
CA LEU A 40 9.72 -3.72 2.70
C LEU A 40 10.86 -4.74 2.82
N ARG A 41 11.94 -4.57 2.05
CA ARG A 41 13.15 -5.38 2.17
C ARG A 41 13.79 -5.24 3.54
N GLU A 42 14.03 -4.02 3.99
CA GLU A 42 14.61 -3.76 5.30
C GLU A 42 13.77 -4.31 6.46
N ILE A 43 12.45 -4.18 6.38
CA ILE A 43 11.52 -4.75 7.37
C ILE A 43 11.56 -6.28 7.33
N GLY A 44 11.48 -6.88 6.15
CA GLY A 44 11.53 -8.33 5.99
C GLY A 44 12.83 -8.92 6.54
N GLU A 45 13.96 -8.31 6.20
CA GLU A 45 15.30 -8.71 6.67
C GLU A 45 15.43 -8.57 8.19
N TYR A 46 14.91 -7.49 8.80
CA TYR A 46 14.86 -7.31 10.25
C TYR A 46 14.15 -8.49 10.94
N TYR A 47 13.03 -8.95 10.38
CA TYR A 47 12.28 -10.12 10.86
C TYR A 47 12.83 -11.47 10.39
N LYS A 48 14.01 -11.49 9.74
CA LYS A 48 14.71 -12.68 9.22
C LYS A 48 13.94 -13.42 8.12
N TYR A 49 13.09 -12.71 7.39
CA TYR A 49 12.53 -13.22 6.14
C TYR A 49 13.55 -13.09 5.01
N HIS A 50 13.41 -13.95 4.02
CA HIS A 50 14.10 -13.81 2.76
C HIS A 50 13.20 -13.04 1.80
N VAL A 51 13.70 -11.90 1.32
CA VAL A 51 12.91 -10.97 0.50
C VAL A 51 13.37 -11.03 -0.95
N GLU A 52 12.44 -11.35 -1.83
CA GLU A 52 12.62 -11.34 -3.27
C GLU A 52 11.65 -10.34 -3.89
N ASP A 53 12.12 -9.62 -4.91
CA ASP A 53 11.28 -8.72 -5.68
C ASP A 53 10.89 -9.39 -6.99
N GLU A 54 9.78 -8.93 -7.59
CA GLU A 54 9.46 -9.22 -8.98
C GLU A 54 9.20 -10.71 -9.28
N ILE A 55 8.53 -11.40 -8.36
CA ILE A 55 8.23 -12.83 -8.45
C ILE A 55 7.15 -13.12 -9.49
N HIS A 56 7.47 -13.99 -10.45
CA HIS A 56 6.55 -14.40 -11.50
C HIS A 56 5.69 -15.59 -11.04
N THR A 57 4.37 -15.47 -11.16
CA THR A 57 3.40 -16.51 -10.77
C THR A 57 2.74 -17.14 -12.00
N GLY A 58 3.52 -17.37 -13.06
CA GLY A 58 3.05 -17.90 -14.34
C GLY A 58 2.45 -16.84 -15.25
N PHE A 59 1.30 -16.26 -14.87
CA PHE A 59 0.57 -15.28 -15.71
C PHE A 59 0.60 -13.85 -15.19
N SER A 60 1.18 -13.66 -14.02
CA SER A 60 1.23 -12.39 -13.30
C SER A 60 2.53 -12.27 -12.53
N LYS A 61 2.74 -11.10 -11.94
CA LYS A 61 3.96 -10.75 -11.21
C LYS A 61 3.54 -10.10 -9.90
N VAL A 62 4.14 -10.55 -8.81
CA VAL A 62 3.99 -9.94 -7.48
C VAL A 62 5.22 -9.08 -7.21
N ASP A 63 5.01 -7.86 -6.76
CA ASP A 63 6.09 -6.87 -6.64
C ASP A 63 7.19 -7.23 -5.65
N THR A 64 6.82 -7.70 -4.47
CA THR A 64 7.74 -8.14 -3.41
C THR A 64 7.14 -9.31 -2.65
N VAL A 65 7.97 -10.27 -2.25
CA VAL A 65 7.54 -11.45 -1.50
C VAL A 65 8.50 -11.71 -0.34
N TRP A 66 7.94 -11.99 0.83
CA TRP A 66 8.66 -12.46 2.01
C TRP A 66 8.47 -13.96 2.18
N PHE A 67 9.59 -14.67 2.15
CA PHE A 67 9.69 -16.10 2.35
C PHE A 67 10.23 -16.42 3.73
N ASP A 68 9.67 -17.43 4.39
CA ASP A 68 10.22 -17.94 5.64
C ASP A 68 11.16 -19.12 5.37
N ASN A 69 12.46 -18.85 5.46
CA ASN A 69 13.50 -19.87 5.27
C ASN A 69 13.70 -20.77 6.50
N ARG A 70 13.05 -20.48 7.64
CA ARG A 70 13.17 -21.28 8.88
C ARG A 70 12.45 -22.63 8.74
N ILE A 71 11.38 -22.63 7.97
CA ILE A 71 10.56 -23.82 7.65
C ILE A 71 11.06 -24.57 6.41
N ALA A 72 12.14 -24.11 5.78
CA ALA A 72 12.71 -24.76 4.60
C ALA A 72 13.31 -26.14 4.98
N PRO A 73 13.08 -27.19 4.18
CA PRO A 73 13.63 -28.52 4.44
C PRO A 73 15.16 -28.53 4.60
N ILE A 74 15.71 -29.40 5.45
CA ILE A 74 17.15 -29.42 5.79
C ILE A 74 18.05 -29.59 4.56
N TRP A 75 17.61 -30.32 3.54
CA TRP A 75 18.32 -30.52 2.28
C TRP A 75 18.34 -29.27 1.38
N PHE A 76 17.46 -28.29 1.65
CA PHE A 76 17.41 -27.00 0.98
C PHE A 76 18.46 -26.03 1.51
N LYS A 77 18.76 -26.06 2.82
CA LYS A 77 19.78 -25.20 3.46
C LYS A 77 21.20 -25.36 2.88
N LYS A 78 21.44 -26.41 2.09
CA LYS A 78 22.72 -26.69 1.42
C LYS A 78 22.83 -26.11 0.00
N ARG A 79 21.75 -25.60 -0.60
CA ARG A 79 21.75 -25.08 -1.97
C ARG A 79 21.62 -23.55 -1.96
N LYS A 80 22.65 -22.86 -2.45
CA LYS A 80 22.76 -21.39 -2.40
C LYS A 80 21.87 -20.65 -3.41
N HIS A 81 21.49 -21.30 -4.51
CA HIS A 81 20.73 -20.67 -5.58
C HIS A 81 19.80 -21.69 -6.22
N LEU A 82 18.52 -21.64 -5.88
CA LEU A 82 17.48 -22.23 -6.70
C LEU A 82 16.33 -21.22 -6.75
N GLU A 83 16.31 -20.46 -7.83
CA GLU A 83 15.09 -19.91 -8.41
C GLU A 83 14.06 -21.05 -8.49
N ASN A 84 12.82 -20.79 -8.05
CA ASN A 84 11.72 -21.77 -7.84
C ASN A 84 11.75 -22.55 -6.51
N SER A 85 12.34 -21.99 -5.47
CA SER A 85 12.52 -22.68 -4.19
C SER A 85 11.22 -22.98 -3.43
N LEU A 86 11.21 -24.14 -2.76
CA LEU A 86 10.21 -24.63 -1.79
C LEU A 86 10.07 -23.77 -0.52
N ALA A 87 10.43 -22.48 -0.60
CA ALA A 87 10.18 -21.54 0.46
C ALA A 87 8.70 -21.14 0.41
N ILE A 88 8.00 -21.27 1.54
CA ILE A 88 6.57 -20.93 1.58
C ILE A 88 6.47 -19.40 1.58
N PRO A 89 5.78 -18.78 0.59
CA PRO A 89 5.53 -17.35 0.62
C PRO A 89 4.64 -17.05 1.82
N ILE A 90 5.14 -16.26 2.75
CA ILE A 90 4.37 -15.86 3.94
C ILE A 90 3.60 -14.59 3.63
N ILE A 91 4.29 -13.57 3.08
CA ILE A 91 3.67 -12.30 2.73
C ILE A 91 3.97 -11.96 1.28
N GLY A 92 2.95 -11.73 0.47
CA GLY A 92 3.08 -11.17 -0.87
C GLY A 92 2.60 -9.72 -0.89
N PHE A 93 3.34 -8.84 -1.55
CA PHE A 93 3.05 -7.42 -1.62
C PHE A 93 2.81 -7.01 -3.07
N GLU A 94 1.73 -6.26 -3.30
CA GLU A 94 1.52 -5.47 -4.52
C GLU A 94 1.53 -3.99 -4.17
N ILE A 95 2.21 -3.19 -4.99
CA ILE A 95 2.48 -1.78 -4.70
C ILE A 95 1.83 -0.92 -5.78
N GLU A 96 0.84 -0.15 -5.34
CA GLU A 96 0.11 0.79 -6.18
C GLU A 96 0.60 2.21 -5.95
N GLU A 97 1.22 2.80 -6.99
CA GLU A 97 1.66 4.21 -7.00
C GLU A 97 0.94 5.08 -8.04
N LYS A 98 0.20 4.48 -9.00
CA LYS A 98 -0.36 5.20 -10.16
C LYS A 98 -1.87 5.28 -10.20
N SER A 99 -2.59 4.25 -9.75
CA SER A 99 -4.05 4.22 -9.90
C SER A 99 -4.72 3.21 -8.97
N ALA A 100 -5.58 3.66 -8.05
CA ALA A 100 -6.49 2.80 -7.29
C ALA A 100 -7.72 2.36 -8.12
N GLY A 101 -7.52 2.12 -9.43
CA GLY A 101 -8.62 1.79 -10.33
C GLY A 101 -9.02 0.32 -10.17
N ARG A 102 -10.32 0.01 -10.25
CA ARG A 102 -10.87 -1.35 -10.06
C ARG A 102 -10.17 -2.43 -10.88
N LYS A 103 -9.74 -2.12 -12.11
CA LYS A 103 -9.02 -3.07 -12.99
C LYS A 103 -7.64 -3.44 -12.44
N TYR A 104 -6.90 -2.45 -11.92
CA TYR A 104 -5.57 -2.65 -11.37
C TYR A 104 -5.65 -3.48 -10.08
N ILE A 105 -6.52 -3.05 -9.15
CA ILE A 105 -6.82 -3.77 -7.90
C ILE A 105 -7.19 -5.24 -8.14
N ARG A 106 -8.03 -5.53 -9.14
CA ARG A 106 -8.38 -6.92 -9.45
C ARG A 106 -7.16 -7.71 -9.94
N GLY A 107 -6.31 -7.09 -10.77
CA GLY A 107 -5.05 -7.68 -11.21
C GLY A 107 -4.14 -8.02 -10.05
N ASP A 108 -3.97 -7.10 -9.10
CA ASP A 108 -3.14 -7.31 -7.90
C ASP A 108 -3.67 -8.46 -7.03
N ILE A 109 -4.99 -8.51 -6.84
CA ILE A 109 -5.64 -9.61 -6.10
C ILE A 109 -5.46 -10.94 -6.84
N ASP A 110 -5.58 -10.95 -8.16
CA ASP A 110 -5.37 -12.15 -8.97
C ASP A 110 -3.89 -12.61 -8.91
N SER A 111 -2.93 -11.68 -8.94
CA SER A 111 -1.50 -11.95 -8.74
C SER A 111 -1.22 -12.59 -7.38
N LEU A 112 -1.73 -11.98 -6.30
CA LEU A 112 -1.57 -12.51 -4.94
C LEU A 112 -2.26 -13.86 -4.77
N ASN A 113 -3.43 -14.08 -5.38
CA ASN A 113 -4.09 -15.38 -5.39
C ASN A 113 -3.30 -16.43 -6.16
N SER A 114 -2.61 -16.04 -7.24
CA SER A 114 -1.75 -16.94 -8.01
C SER A 114 -0.49 -17.33 -7.24
N LEU A 115 0.11 -16.41 -6.48
CA LEU A 115 1.20 -16.71 -5.55
C LEU A 115 0.74 -17.57 -4.36
N SER A 116 -0.49 -17.35 -3.89
CA SER A 116 -1.05 -17.96 -2.68
C SER A 116 -0.16 -17.80 -1.43
N PRO A 117 0.23 -16.56 -1.06
CA PRO A 117 0.93 -16.34 0.20
C PRO A 117 -0.02 -16.56 1.39
N SER A 118 0.53 -16.76 2.58
CA SER A 118 -0.27 -16.83 3.81
C SER A 118 -1.07 -15.54 4.04
N VAL A 119 -0.47 -14.39 3.71
CA VAL A 119 -1.09 -13.06 3.73
C VAL A 119 -0.71 -12.30 2.45
N GLY A 120 -1.68 -11.71 1.77
CA GLY A 120 -1.45 -10.72 0.74
C GLY A 120 -1.55 -9.31 1.33
N VAL A 121 -0.72 -8.39 0.85
CA VAL A 121 -0.74 -6.99 1.26
C VAL A 121 -0.76 -6.15 0.00
N ILE A 122 -1.69 -5.19 -0.06
CA ILE A 122 -1.67 -4.18 -1.11
C ILE A 122 -1.30 -2.85 -0.46
N VAL A 123 -0.16 -2.32 -0.89
CA VAL A 123 0.43 -1.09 -0.38
C VAL A 123 0.04 0.03 -1.32
N PHE A 124 -0.66 1.03 -0.80
CA PHE A 124 -0.97 2.22 -1.56
C PHE A 124 -0.02 3.36 -1.18
N SER A 125 0.71 3.86 -2.18
CA SER A 125 1.42 5.13 -2.05
C SER A 125 0.44 6.31 -2.07
N ASP A 126 0.80 7.37 -1.36
CA ASP A 126 0.10 8.66 -1.45
C ASP A 126 0.20 9.28 -2.85
N ARG A 127 1.15 8.83 -3.70
CA ARG A 127 1.19 9.16 -5.14
C ARG A 127 -0.12 8.80 -5.84
N VAL A 128 -0.77 7.70 -5.46
CA VAL A 128 -2.06 7.31 -6.04
C VAL A 128 -3.14 8.34 -5.74
N LYS A 129 -3.18 8.83 -4.49
CA LYS A 129 -4.13 9.87 -4.06
C LYS A 129 -3.88 11.15 -4.86
N ASN A 130 -2.62 11.56 -5.02
CA ASN A 130 -2.22 12.76 -5.74
C ASN A 130 -2.49 12.67 -7.26
N VAL A 131 -2.22 11.53 -7.89
CA VAL A 131 -2.54 11.29 -9.31
C VAL A 131 -4.06 11.29 -9.53
N THR A 132 -4.83 10.73 -8.59
CA THR A 132 -6.30 10.75 -8.66
C THR A 132 -6.83 12.18 -8.52
N LEU A 133 -6.30 12.96 -7.57
CA LEU A 133 -6.61 14.38 -7.37
C LEU A 133 -6.34 15.18 -8.65
N TYR A 134 -5.16 15.00 -9.25
CA TYR A 134 -4.77 15.66 -10.49
C TYR A 134 -5.70 15.31 -11.67
N ARG A 135 -6.08 14.03 -11.82
CA ARG A 135 -6.96 13.60 -12.91
C ARG A 135 -8.37 14.18 -12.78
N GLU A 136 -8.94 14.16 -11.58
CA GLU A 136 -10.30 14.67 -11.36
C GLU A 136 -10.37 16.19 -11.45
N SER A 137 -9.37 16.91 -10.92
CA SER A 137 -9.25 18.36 -11.11
C SER A 137 -9.08 18.75 -12.59
N TRP A 138 -8.30 17.99 -13.37
CA TRP A 138 -8.14 18.24 -14.81
C TRP A 138 -9.40 17.95 -15.63
N LYS A 139 -10.14 16.88 -15.31
CA LYS A 139 -11.46 16.63 -15.93
C LYS A 139 -12.43 17.75 -15.62
N TYR A 140 -12.41 18.25 -14.38
CA TYR A 140 -13.26 19.34 -13.96
C TYR A 140 -12.97 20.63 -14.75
N SER A 141 -11.69 21.03 -14.85
CA SER A 141 -11.29 22.23 -15.59
C SER A 141 -11.62 22.20 -17.07
N LYS A 142 -11.68 21.01 -17.68
CA LYS A 142 -12.14 20.83 -19.07
C LYS A 142 -13.66 20.84 -19.26
N SER A 143 -14.43 20.52 -18.22
CA SER A 143 -15.86 20.25 -18.33
C SER A 143 -16.76 21.49 -18.15
N LYS A 144 -16.23 22.62 -17.68
CA LYS A 144 -17.03 23.83 -17.43
C LYS A 144 -16.27 25.11 -17.80
N HIS A 145 -16.83 25.86 -18.75
CA HIS A 145 -16.53 27.28 -18.98
C HIS A 145 -17.41 28.13 -18.04
N GLY A 146 -16.83 28.83 -17.06
CA GLY A 146 -17.56 29.81 -16.24
C GLY A 146 -16.74 30.40 -15.10
N ASP A 147 -17.13 31.60 -14.66
CA ASP A 147 -16.54 32.41 -13.59
C ASP A 147 -16.72 31.77 -12.20
N TRP A 148 -15.91 30.76 -11.88
CA TRP A 148 -15.91 30.15 -10.56
C TRP A 148 -14.64 30.47 -9.79
N ASP A 149 -14.84 30.72 -8.50
CA ASP A 149 -13.80 30.85 -7.49
C ASP A 149 -12.94 29.57 -7.44
N GLU A 150 -11.64 29.72 -7.69
CA GLU A 150 -10.65 28.64 -7.67
C GLU A 150 -10.70 27.83 -6.36
N GLU A 151 -11.10 28.47 -5.25
CA GLU A 151 -11.19 27.83 -3.95
C GLU A 151 -12.29 26.77 -3.90
N GLN A 152 -13.46 27.05 -4.50
CA GLN A 152 -14.58 26.12 -4.57
C GLN A 152 -14.24 24.91 -5.45
N ILE A 153 -13.54 25.14 -6.57
CA ILE A 153 -13.07 24.08 -7.47
C ILE A 153 -12.12 23.12 -6.74
N LYS A 154 -11.19 23.66 -5.95
CA LYS A 154 -10.27 22.87 -5.13
C LYS A 154 -11.03 22.04 -4.10
N LYS A 155 -11.96 22.64 -3.36
CA LYS A 155 -12.79 21.93 -2.37
C LYS A 155 -13.56 20.76 -2.98
N ASP A 156 -14.21 20.98 -4.13
CA ASP A 156 -14.98 19.93 -4.81
C ASP A 156 -14.08 18.82 -5.38
N ALA A 157 -12.92 19.16 -5.92
CA ALA A 157 -11.94 18.19 -6.43
C ALA A 157 -11.38 17.31 -5.30
N ILE A 158 -11.08 17.90 -4.14
CA ILE A 158 -10.63 17.19 -2.93
C ILE A 158 -11.73 16.22 -2.47
N LYS A 159 -12.97 16.71 -2.29
CA LYS A 159 -14.10 15.89 -1.84
C LYS A 159 -14.37 14.71 -2.77
N ARG A 160 -14.36 14.93 -4.08
CA ARG A 160 -14.53 13.85 -5.07
C ARG A 160 -13.40 12.82 -4.99
N THR A 161 -12.18 13.27 -4.75
CA THR A 161 -11.04 12.35 -4.67
C THR A 161 -11.06 11.54 -3.39
N GLN A 162 -11.40 12.16 -2.25
CA GLN A 162 -11.63 11.42 -1.00
C GLN A 162 -12.74 10.37 -1.19
N ASN A 163 -13.84 10.73 -1.85
CA ASN A 163 -14.91 9.78 -2.16
C ASN A 163 -14.45 8.67 -3.10
N ALA A 164 -13.67 8.98 -4.13
CA ALA A 164 -13.11 8.00 -5.06
C ALA A 164 -12.14 7.04 -4.33
N TRP A 165 -11.29 7.58 -3.46
CA TRP A 165 -10.38 6.84 -2.60
C TRP A 165 -11.13 5.87 -1.69
N LEU A 166 -12.08 6.37 -0.90
CA LEU A 166 -12.91 5.55 -0.02
C LEU A 166 -13.71 4.50 -0.81
N THR A 167 -14.19 4.85 -2.00
CA THR A 167 -14.87 3.90 -2.89
C THR A 167 -13.92 2.79 -3.34
N SER A 168 -12.69 3.12 -3.73
CA SER A 168 -11.67 2.13 -4.10
C SER A 168 -11.32 1.21 -2.93
N ILE A 169 -11.12 1.76 -1.73
CA ILE A 169 -10.88 0.99 -0.50
C ILE A 169 -12.07 0.09 -0.17
N ASN A 170 -13.31 0.58 -0.27
CA ASN A 170 -14.51 -0.22 -0.02
C ASN A 170 -14.70 -1.34 -1.05
N ILE A 171 -14.43 -1.06 -2.33
CA ILE A 171 -14.44 -2.08 -3.40
C ILE A 171 -13.39 -3.14 -3.08
N PHE A 172 -12.22 -2.71 -2.64
CA PHE A 172 -11.12 -3.58 -2.26
C PHE A 172 -11.52 -4.51 -1.11
N LEU A 173 -12.00 -3.96 0.01
CA LEU A 173 -12.44 -4.73 1.17
C LEU A 173 -13.51 -5.78 0.80
N LYS A 174 -14.39 -5.46 -0.15
CA LYS A 174 -15.37 -6.43 -0.68
C LYS A 174 -14.71 -7.56 -1.47
N PHE A 175 -13.73 -7.25 -2.32
CA PHE A 175 -13.02 -8.27 -3.09
C PHE A 175 -12.12 -9.14 -2.22
N THR A 176 -11.47 -8.58 -1.21
CA THR A 176 -10.63 -9.35 -0.29
C THR A 176 -11.44 -10.24 0.63
N ALA A 177 -12.59 -9.76 1.14
CA ALA A 177 -13.53 -10.59 1.88
C ALA A 177 -14.09 -11.75 1.05
N ALA A 178 -14.17 -11.57 -0.27
CA ALA A 178 -14.59 -12.60 -1.22
C ALA A 178 -13.44 -13.51 -1.69
N SER A 179 -12.18 -13.21 -1.33
CA SER A 179 -11.03 -13.99 -1.78
C SER A 179 -10.90 -15.29 -0.98
N PRO A 180 -11.06 -16.47 -1.62
CA PRO A 180 -11.12 -17.74 -0.89
C PRO A 180 -9.73 -18.31 -0.56
N LYS A 181 -8.65 -17.77 -1.15
CA LYS A 181 -7.31 -18.40 -1.12
C LYS A 181 -6.30 -17.71 -0.23
N CYS A 182 -6.26 -16.37 -0.23
CA CYS A 182 -5.35 -15.61 0.61
C CYS A 182 -6.09 -14.51 1.37
N ARG A 183 -5.69 -14.27 2.61
CA ARG A 183 -6.15 -13.12 3.39
C ARG A 183 -5.41 -11.90 2.87
N ILE A 184 -6.13 -10.94 2.31
CA ILE A 184 -5.53 -9.73 1.77
C ILE A 184 -5.84 -8.55 2.69
N VAL A 185 -4.81 -7.81 3.09
CA VAL A 185 -4.91 -6.57 3.87
C VAL A 185 -4.42 -5.38 3.06
N ILE A 186 -4.80 -4.18 3.49
CA ILE A 186 -4.36 -2.92 2.88
C ILE A 186 -3.40 -2.24 3.85
N TRP A 187 -2.31 -1.72 3.31
CA TRP A 187 -1.47 -0.73 3.98
C TRP A 187 -1.48 0.58 3.21
N GLU A 188 -1.64 1.68 3.92
CA GLU A 188 -1.30 3.00 3.41
C GLU A 188 0.19 3.29 3.62
N GLU A 189 0.73 4.23 2.85
CA GLU A 189 2.13 4.68 2.94
C GLU A 189 2.57 4.99 4.38
N LYS A 190 1.69 5.62 5.18
CA LYS A 190 1.94 5.94 6.58
C LYS A 190 2.18 4.70 7.46
N ASP A 191 1.45 3.61 7.22
CA ASP A 191 1.54 2.39 8.03
C ASP A 191 2.92 1.74 7.83
N LEU A 192 3.41 1.78 6.58
CA LEU A 192 4.73 1.30 6.22
C LEU A 192 5.84 2.17 6.81
N ILE A 193 5.68 3.49 6.77
CA ILE A 193 6.64 4.45 7.36
C ILE A 193 6.73 4.26 8.87
N GLU A 194 5.58 4.13 9.55
CA GLU A 194 5.54 3.92 10.99
C GLU A 194 6.23 2.61 11.39
N LEU A 195 5.92 1.51 10.69
CA LEU A 195 6.56 0.22 10.94
C LEU A 195 8.08 0.29 10.69
N HIS A 196 8.50 0.91 9.60
CA HIS A 196 9.92 1.08 9.25
C HIS A 196 10.66 1.93 10.29
N LYS A 197 10.04 3.01 10.78
CA LYS A 197 10.61 3.82 11.86
C LYS A 197 10.77 3.02 13.14
N ASN A 198 9.73 2.29 13.54
CA ASN A 198 9.75 1.48 14.77
C ASN A 198 10.85 0.42 14.75
N ILE A 199 11.16 -0.19 13.60
CA ILE A 199 12.28 -1.16 13.53
C ILE A 199 13.65 -0.49 13.62
N LYS A 200 13.82 0.73 13.07
CA LYS A 200 15.09 1.47 13.15
C LYS A 200 15.37 1.90 14.58
N ASP A 201 14.36 2.45 15.25
CA ASP A 201 14.46 2.88 16.66
C ASP A 201 14.82 1.70 17.58
N ASN A 202 14.25 0.51 17.33
CA ASN A 202 14.58 -0.70 18.09
C ASN A 202 15.97 -1.29 17.75
N ALA A 203 16.41 -1.22 16.49
CA ALA A 203 17.72 -1.70 16.08
C ALA A 203 18.86 -0.87 16.71
N ASP A 204 18.67 0.44 16.82
CA ASP A 204 19.65 1.36 17.42
C ASP A 204 19.69 1.26 18.96
N GLY A 205 18.56 0.90 19.58
CA GLY A 205 18.45 0.70 21.03
C GLY A 205 19.21 -0.53 21.56
N HIS A 206 19.50 -1.52 20.72
CA HIS A 206 20.24 -2.73 21.10
C HIS A 206 21.78 -2.60 21.00
N ASN A 207 22.28 -1.47 20.48
CA ASN A 207 23.70 -1.17 20.36
C ASN A 207 24.23 -0.23 21.47
N LYS A 208 23.45 -0.02 22.54
CA LYS A 208 23.86 0.73 23.75
C LYS A 208 23.89 -0.20 24.96
#